data_AF-U3GSX4-F1
#
_entry.id   AF-U3GSX4-F1
#
_cell.length_a   1.000
_cell.length_b   1.000
_cell.length_c   1.000
_cell.angle_alpha   90.00
_cell.angle_beta   90.00
_cell.angle_gamma   90.00
#
_symmetry.space_group_name_H-M   'P 1'
#
loop_
_entity.id
_entity.type
_entity.pdbx_description
1 polymer ?
#
loop_
_entity_poly.entity_id
_entity_poly.type
_entity_poly.pdbx_seq_one_letter_code
_entity_poly.pdbx_strand_id
1 'polypeptide(L)'
;MSCNCDTSYERLRELLDRECDPERREQLLADIQRCPGCVERLRIETDVRQLVRSCCCVQAPTVLRERISITIQTIAIESDS
;
A
#
# COMPACT_ATOMS: atom_id res chain seq x y z
N MET A 1 15.62 4.41 24.49
CA MET A 1 14.87 3.55 23.54
C MET A 1 15.64 3.53 22.23
N SER A 2 16.29 2.41 21.90
CA SER A 2 17.00 2.25 20.62
C SER A 2 15.99 1.82 19.57
N CYS A 3 15.66 2.68 18.60
CA CYS A 3 15.18 2.16 17.32
C CYS A 3 16.37 1.41 16.70
N ASN A 4 16.20 0.15 16.31
CA ASN A 4 17.18 -0.48 15.43
C ASN A 4 16.85 -0.04 14.00
N CYS A 5 17.15 1.23 13.73
CA CYS A 5 16.85 1.91 12.49
C CYS A 5 17.66 1.36 11.30
N ASP A 6 18.66 0.51 11.54
CA ASP A 6 19.41 -0.22 10.49
C ASP A 6 18.52 -1.16 9.66
N THR A 7 17.50 -1.76 10.26
CA THR A 7 16.51 -2.59 9.55
C THR A 7 15.23 -1.84 9.17
N SER A 8 15.25 -0.49 9.21
CA SER A 8 14.07 0.33 8.87
C SER A 8 13.68 0.21 7.40
N TYR A 9 14.65 0.02 6.49
CA TYR A 9 14.36 -0.05 5.05
C TYR A 9 13.58 -1.32 4.67
N GLU A 10 13.97 -2.48 5.19
CA GLU A 10 13.29 -3.75 4.94
C GLU A 10 11.85 -3.73 5.47
N ARG A 11 11.66 -3.22 6.70
CA ARG A 11 10.33 -3.06 7.30
C ARG A 11 9.41 -2.11 6.52
N LEU A 12 9.96 -1.00 6.01
CA LEU A 12 9.20 -0.07 5.17
C LEU A 12 8.80 -0.70 3.85
N ARG A 13 9.72 -1.44 3.22
CA ARG A 13 9.45 -2.18 1.99
C ARG A 13 8.36 -3.23 2.20
N GLU A 14 8.52 -4.05 3.23
CA GLU A 14 7.55 -5.07 3.65
C GLU A 14 6.15 -4.48 3.86
N LEU A 15 6.06 -3.31 4.52
CA LEU A 15 4.81 -2.58 4.73
C LEU A 15 4.18 -2.02 3.43
N LEU A 16 4.99 -1.52 2.50
CA LEU A 16 4.54 -0.78 1.32
C LEU A 16 4.23 -1.66 0.11
N ASP A 17 4.95 -2.77 -0.06
CA ASP A 17 4.76 -3.70 -1.18
C ASP A 17 3.63 -4.71 -0.92
N ARG A 18 2.98 -4.64 0.26
CA ARG A 18 1.86 -5.50 0.67
C ARG A 18 2.21 -6.99 0.66
N GLU A 19 3.50 -7.33 0.79
CA GLU A 19 3.97 -8.72 0.89
C GLU A 19 3.72 -9.31 2.30
N CYS A 20 2.70 -8.85 3.01
CA CYS A 20 2.44 -9.19 4.40
C CYS A 20 0.97 -9.33 4.74
N ASP A 21 0.71 -10.28 5.62
CA ASP A 21 -0.58 -10.47 6.26
C ASP A 21 -1.02 -9.22 7.03
N PRO A 22 -2.33 -9.01 7.19
CA PRO A 22 -2.87 -7.83 7.87
C PRO A 22 -2.36 -7.66 9.30
N GLU A 23 -2.18 -8.76 10.05
CA GLU A 23 -1.64 -8.73 11.41
C GLU A 23 -0.18 -8.25 11.44
N ARG A 24 0.64 -8.73 10.50
CA ARG A 24 2.04 -8.32 10.35
C ARG A 24 2.16 -6.85 9.98
N ARG A 25 1.26 -6.36 9.13
CA ARG A 25 1.18 -4.95 8.75
C ARG A 25 0.94 -4.03 9.95
N GLU A 26 0.03 -4.41 10.83
CA GLU A 26 -0.28 -3.63 12.04
C GLU A 26 0.92 -3.56 13.00
N GLN A 27 1.61 -4.68 13.19
CA GLN A 27 2.83 -4.73 14.02
C GLN A 27 3.92 -3.81 13.45
N LEU A 28 4.16 -3.86 12.13
CA LEU A 28 5.14 -2.98 11.46
C LEU A 28 4.78 -1.50 11.63
N LEU A 29 3.50 -1.15 11.51
CA LEU A 29 3.03 0.22 11.71
C LEU A 29 3.26 0.70 13.14
N ALA A 30 2.93 -0.12 14.14
CA ALA A 30 3.15 0.21 15.54
C ALA A 30 4.64 0.45 15.84
N ASP A 31 5.53 -0.38 15.28
CA ASP A 31 6.97 -0.23 15.43
C ASP A 31 7.51 1.03 14.76
N ILE A 32 7.04 1.35 13.56
CA ILE A 32 7.43 2.57 12.84
C ILE A 32 6.97 3.82 13.59
N GLN A 33 5.74 3.84 14.11
CA GLN A 33 5.18 4.99 14.85
C GLN A 33 5.94 5.32 16.14
N ARG A 34 6.65 4.34 16.73
CA ARG A 34 7.48 4.55 17.91
C ARG A 34 8.80 5.28 17.62
N CYS A 35 9.16 5.50 16.35
CA CYS A 35 10.39 6.17 15.95
C CYS A 35 10.12 7.34 14.98
N PRO A 36 10.43 8.59 15.35
CA PRO A 36 10.18 9.75 14.49
C PRO A 36 10.95 9.69 13.16
N GLY A 37 12.17 9.13 13.15
CA GLY A 37 12.95 8.95 11.92
C GLY A 37 12.34 7.94 10.95
N CYS A 38 11.73 6.86 11.46
CA CYS A 38 11.04 5.87 10.63
C CYS A 38 9.73 6.44 10.06
N VAL A 39 9.01 7.26 10.84
CA VAL A 39 7.79 7.94 10.39
C VAL A 39 8.11 8.89 9.22
N GLU A 40 9.15 9.70 9.35
CA GLU A 40 9.54 10.63 8.29
C GLU A 40 9.97 9.91 7.01
N ARG A 41 10.71 8.81 7.14
CA ARG A 41 11.05 7.94 6.00
C ARG A 41 9.82 7.35 5.31
N LEU A 42 8.85 6.85 6.09
CA LEU A 42 7.60 6.32 5.56
C LEU A 42 6.83 7.40 4.79
N ARG A 43 6.79 8.62 5.31
CA ARG A 43 6.13 9.76 4.66
C ARG A 43 6.76 10.04 3.30
N ILE A 44 8.09 10.22 3.25
CA ILE A 44 8.82 10.49 2.01
C ILE A 44 8.59 9.38 0.98
N GLU A 45 8.71 8.12 1.40
CA GLU A 45 8.53 6.98 0.49
C GLU A 45 7.10 6.91 -0.06
N THR A 46 6.10 7.22 0.77
CA THR A 46 4.69 7.26 0.36
C THR A 46 4.44 8.40 -0.63
N ASP A 47 5.00 9.59 -0.37
CA ASP A 47 4.90 10.76 -1.23
C ASP A 47 5.52 10.47 -2.61
N VAL A 48 6.72 9.86 -2.64
CA VAL A 48 7.39 9.44 -3.89
C VAL A 48 6.56 8.40 -4.63
N ARG A 49 6.04 7.36 -3.94
CA ARG A 49 5.18 6.34 -4.57
C ARG A 49 3.91 6.96 -5.15
N GLN A 50 3.31 7.93 -4.48
CA GLN A 50 2.15 8.66 -4.98
C GLN A 50 2.48 9.47 -6.23
N LEU A 51 3.62 10.17 -6.23
CA LEU A 51 4.11 10.93 -7.40
C LEU A 51 4.37 10.00 -8.60
N VAL A 52 5.02 8.86 -8.39
CA VAL A 52 5.25 7.89 -9.47
C VAL A 52 3.92 7.38 -10.02
N ARG A 53 2.93 7.12 -9.15
CA ARG A 53 1.59 6.68 -9.60
C ARG A 53 0.87 7.75 -10.42
N SER A 54 1.03 9.03 -10.12
CA SER A 54 0.39 10.11 -10.88
C SER A 54 1.08 10.36 -12.23
N CYS A 55 2.41 10.22 -12.30
CA CYS A 55 3.17 10.49 -13.52
C CYS A 55 3.27 9.28 -14.48
N CYS A 56 3.22 8.06 -13.96
CA CYS A 56 3.56 6.85 -14.73
C CYS A 56 2.37 5.90 -14.97
N CYS A 57 1.13 6.40 -14.91
CA CYS A 57 -0.04 5.60 -15.24
C CYS A 57 -0.51 5.86 -16.68
N VAL A 58 -0.58 4.79 -17.48
CA VAL A 58 -1.32 4.82 -18.75
C VAL A 58 -2.79 4.60 -18.42
N GLN A 59 -3.67 5.47 -18.91
CA GLN A 59 -5.10 5.31 -18.70
C GLN A 59 -5.54 3.96 -19.29
N ALA A 60 -6.16 3.11 -18.46
CA ALA A 60 -6.62 1.81 -18.91
C ALA A 60 -7.60 1.95 -20.10
N PRO A 61 -7.50 1.08 -21.13
CA PRO A 61 -8.43 1.10 -22.26
C PRO A 61 -9.88 1.05 -21.80
N THR A 62 -10.76 1.84 -22.42
CA THR A 62 -12.17 1.99 -22.02
C THR A 62 -12.90 0.65 -21.96
N VAL A 63 -12.69 -0.20 -22.97
CA VAL A 63 -13.26 -1.56 -23.05
C VAL A 63 -12.88 -2.42 -21.84
N LEU A 64 -11.63 -2.31 -21.35
CA LEU A 64 -11.19 -3.08 -20.18
C LEU A 64 -11.88 -2.57 -18.91
N ARG A 65 -12.00 -1.24 -18.76
CA ARG A 65 -12.69 -0.62 -17.61
C ARG A 65 -14.17 -0.99 -17.57
N GLU A 66 -14.86 -0.95 -18.71
CA GLU A 66 -16.27 -1.34 -18.83
C GLU A 66 -16.49 -2.79 -18.42
N ARG A 67 -15.66 -3.71 -18.95
CA ARG A 67 -15.73 -5.13 -18.60
C ARG A 67 -15.54 -5.35 -17.10
N ILE A 68 -14.49 -4.76 -16.51
CA ILE A 68 -14.21 -4.90 -15.07
C ILE A 68 -15.38 -4.34 -14.25
N SER A 69 -15.93 -3.17 -14.62
CA SER A 69 -17.06 -2.56 -13.90
C SER A 69 -18.30 -3.45 -13.90
N ILE A 70 -18.65 -4.03 -15.05
CA ILE A 70 -19.78 -4.96 -15.17
C ILE A 70 -19.52 -6.20 -14.30
N THR A 71 -18.34 -6.82 -14.40
CA THR A 71 -18.01 -8.02 -13.62
C THR A 71 -18.07 -7.76 -12.11
N ILE A 72 -17.56 -6.63 -11.62
CA ILE A 72 -17.63 -6.28 -10.20
C ILE A 72 -19.09 -6.14 -9.75
N GLN A 73 -19.94 -5.49 -10.55
CA GLN A 73 -21.36 -5.35 -10.24
C GLN A 73 -22.09 -6.69 -10.22
N THR A 74 -21.84 -7.59 -11.18
CA THR A 74 -22.46 -8.92 -11.21
C THR A 74 -22.10 -9.73 -9.97
N ILE A 75 -20.82 -9.79 -9.61
CA ILE A 75 -20.35 -10.55 -8.43
C ILE A 75 -20.95 -9.99 -7.14
N ALA A 76 -21.08 -8.66 -7.02
CA ALA A 76 -21.68 -8.01 -5.86
C ALA A 76 -23.17 -8.33 -5.70
N ILE A 77 -23.89 -8.57 -6.80
CA ILE A 77 -25.32 -8.93 -6.77
C ILE A 77 -25.48 -10.41 -6.39
N GLU A 78 -24.61 -11.29 -6.87
CA GLU A 78 -24.66 -12.74 -6.58
C GLU A 78 -24.28 -13.09 -5.13
N SER A 79 -23.52 -12.21 -4.45
CA SER A 79 -23.07 -12.42 -3.07
C SER A 79 -24.04 -11.88 -2.00
N ASP A 80 -25.12 -11.20 -2.42
CA ASP A 80 -26.19 -10.68 -1.55
C ASP A 80 -27.47 -11.57 -1.58
N SER A 81 -27.41 -12.75 -2.25
CA SER A 81 -28.52 -13.72 -2.35
C SER A 81 -28.23 -15.04 -1.62
#